data_AF-A0A7Y2J4X9-F1
#
_entry.id   AF-A0A7Y2J4X9-F1
#
_cell.length_a   1.000
_cell.length_b   1.000
_cell.length_c   1.000
_cell.angle_alpha   90.00
_cell.angle_beta   90.00
_cell.angle_gamma   90.00
#
_symmetry.space_group_name_H-M   'P 1'
#
loop_
_entity.id
_entity.type
_entity.pdbx_description
1 polymer ?
#
loop_
_entity_poly.entity_id
_entity_poly.type
_entity_poly.pdbx_seq_one_letter_code
_entity_poly.pdbx_strand_id
1 'polypeptide(L)'
;MVIALVSILALWFVSRSIGLVLVFVPGIIISFIFCQLSFDKRVPDPKSVLPLYLFALGVQFLHFTEEYLTGFVIELPALFNQPPYPTDIWLVFNMVAYFIFILGGITLFWRSGSFLIIPVFFILFGIMFNGLAHLGTSLYVGGYFPGLYTAMIYLVLGPLLIGRLLNSRKHVPGKG
;
A
#
# COMPACT_ATOMS: atom_id res chain seq x y z
N MET A 1 -1.93 -13.57 -10.96
CA MET A 1 -2.35 -14.75 -10.18
C MET A 1 -1.19 -15.36 -9.40
N VAL A 2 -0.12 -15.84 -10.04
CA VAL A 2 1.05 -16.44 -9.35
C VAL A 2 1.70 -15.48 -8.34
N ILE A 3 1.94 -14.22 -8.70
CA ILE A 3 2.52 -13.23 -7.79
C ILE A 3 1.63 -12.97 -6.56
N ALA A 4 0.33 -12.80 -6.77
CA ALA A 4 -0.63 -12.61 -5.68
C ALA A 4 -0.65 -13.82 -4.73
N LEU A 5 -0.65 -15.04 -5.27
CA LEU A 5 -0.59 -16.28 -4.49
C LEU A 5 0.72 -16.39 -3.70
N VAL A 6 1.86 -16.12 -4.33
CA VAL A 6 3.18 -16.13 -3.67
C VAL A 6 3.24 -15.07 -2.57
N SER A 7 2.71 -13.87 -2.80
CA SER A 7 2.64 -12.82 -1.79
C SER A 7 1.74 -13.20 -0.61
N ILE A 8 0.57 -13.81 -0.87
CA ILE A 8 -0.34 -14.30 0.19
C ILE A 8 0.33 -15.41 1.00
N LEU A 9 0.99 -16.37 0.35
CA LEU A 9 1.69 -17.46 1.02
C LEU A 9 2.88 -16.94 1.84
N ALA A 10 3.69 -16.04 1.28
CA ALA A 10 4.80 -15.42 1.99
C ALA A 10 4.32 -14.65 3.23
N LEU A 11 3.24 -13.87 3.10
CA LEU A 11 2.64 -13.15 4.22
C LEU A 11 2.11 -14.10 5.28
N TRP A 12 1.40 -15.15 4.89
CA TRP A 12 0.87 -16.17 5.82
C TRP A 12 1.98 -16.86 6.63
N PHE A 13 3.12 -17.18 5.99
CA PHE A 13 4.26 -17.81 6.67
C PHE A 13 5.06 -16.85 7.55
N VAL A 14 5.14 -15.57 7.19
CA VAL A 14 5.95 -14.56 7.90
C VAL A 14 5.15 -13.90 9.03
N SER A 15 3.86 -13.66 8.85
CA SER A 15 3.06 -12.99 9.86
C SER A 15 2.71 -13.95 11.00
N ARG A 16 3.37 -13.77 12.14
CA ARG A 16 2.95 -14.40 13.41
C ARG A 16 1.74 -13.72 14.04
N SER A 17 1.16 -12.69 13.40
CA SER A 17 -0.02 -11.96 13.88
C SER A 17 -1.17 -12.07 12.88
N ILE A 18 -2.35 -12.43 13.40
CA ILE A 18 -3.56 -12.57 12.60
C ILE A 18 -3.98 -11.24 11.95
N GLY A 19 -3.64 -10.12 12.58
CA GLY A 19 -3.93 -8.77 12.07
C GLY A 19 -3.25 -8.47 10.74
N LEU A 20 -1.97 -8.85 10.57
CA LEU A 20 -1.25 -8.62 9.30
C LEU A 20 -1.85 -9.44 8.15
N VAL A 21 -2.25 -10.69 8.39
CA VAL A 21 -2.94 -11.52 7.39
C VAL A 21 -4.27 -10.88 6.98
N LEU A 22 -5.08 -10.48 7.96
CA LEU A 22 -6.42 -9.93 7.73
C LEU A 22 -6.41 -8.61 6.97
N VAL A 23 -5.33 -7.83 7.03
CA VAL A 23 -5.23 -6.58 6.27
C VAL A 23 -4.61 -6.82 4.90
N PHE A 24 -3.50 -7.55 4.82
CA PHE A 24 -2.76 -7.67 3.55
C PHE A 24 -3.40 -8.64 2.56
N VAL A 25 -4.00 -9.76 3.02
CA VAL A 25 -4.60 -10.74 2.10
C VAL A 25 -5.82 -10.16 1.37
N PRO A 26 -6.80 -9.54 2.06
CA PRO A 26 -7.88 -8.83 1.36
C PRO A 26 -7.34 -7.73 0.45
N GLY A 27 -6.28 -7.03 0.89
CA GLY A 27 -5.66 -6.00 0.06
C GLY A 27 -5.08 -6.51 -1.25
N ILE A 28 -4.42 -7.67 -1.23
CA ILE A 28 -3.90 -8.31 -2.44
C ILE A 28 -5.06 -8.72 -3.35
N ILE A 29 -6.12 -9.30 -2.79
CA ILE A 29 -7.30 -9.74 -3.55
C ILE A 29 -7.98 -8.54 -4.21
N ILE A 30 -8.27 -7.48 -3.46
CA ILE A 30 -8.92 -6.27 -3.97
C ILE A 30 -8.05 -5.60 -5.04
N SER A 31 -6.74 -5.51 -4.81
CA SER A 31 -5.81 -4.94 -5.79
C SER A 31 -5.72 -5.78 -7.05
N PHE A 32 -5.74 -7.10 -6.92
CA PHE A 32 -5.77 -8.02 -8.07
C PHE A 32 -7.05 -7.85 -8.88
N ILE A 33 -8.22 -7.85 -8.23
CA ILE A 33 -9.52 -7.65 -8.88
C ILE A 33 -9.55 -6.28 -9.57
N PHE A 34 -9.13 -5.22 -8.87
CA PHE A 34 -9.01 -3.88 -9.44
C PHE A 34 -8.12 -3.88 -10.68
N CYS A 35 -7.00 -4.60 -10.64
CA CYS A 35 -6.12 -4.73 -11.79
C CYS A 35 -6.80 -5.41 -12.99
N GLN A 36 -7.48 -6.54 -12.76
CA GLN A 36 -8.17 -7.27 -13.83
C GLN A 36 -9.27 -6.42 -14.46
N LEU A 37 -10.08 -5.75 -13.65
CA LEU A 37 -11.19 -4.93 -14.13
C LEU A 37 -10.72 -3.64 -14.81
N SER A 38 -9.62 -3.05 -14.35
CA SER A 38 -9.22 -1.71 -14.78
C SER A 38 -8.18 -1.70 -15.90
N PHE A 39 -7.36 -2.74 -16.04
CA PHE A 39 -6.13 -2.73 -16.86
C PHE A 39 -6.03 -3.89 -17.85
N ASP A 40 -7.14 -4.53 -18.23
CA ASP A 40 -7.12 -5.60 -19.24
C ASP A 40 -6.41 -5.13 -20.53
N LYS A 41 -5.18 -5.65 -20.75
CA LYS A 41 -4.21 -5.30 -21.81
C LYS A 41 -3.83 -3.82 -21.91
N ARG A 42 -4.10 -3.03 -20.88
CA ARG A 42 -3.78 -1.60 -20.82
C ARG A 42 -2.87 -1.31 -19.64
N VAL A 43 -1.88 -0.47 -19.83
CA VAL A 43 -1.01 -0.01 -18.75
C VAL A 43 -1.12 1.51 -18.61
N PRO A 44 -1.08 2.03 -17.38
CA PRO A 44 -1.07 3.47 -17.16
C PRO A 44 0.18 4.11 -17.79
N ASP A 45 0.05 5.34 -18.28
CA ASP A 45 1.20 6.08 -18.79
C ASP A 45 2.13 6.48 -17.64
N PRO A 46 3.40 6.03 -17.62
CA PRO A 46 4.30 6.27 -16.51
C PRO A 46 4.52 7.76 -16.26
N LYS A 47 4.52 8.59 -17.32
CA LYS A 47 4.67 10.05 -17.19
C LYS A 47 3.56 10.70 -16.36
N SER A 48 2.36 10.11 -16.37
CA SER A 48 1.23 10.61 -15.58
C SER A 48 1.31 10.14 -14.13
N VAL A 49 1.61 8.86 -13.91
CA VAL A 49 1.47 8.20 -12.60
C VAL A 49 2.75 8.25 -11.79
N LEU A 50 3.91 7.97 -12.40
CA LEU A 50 5.16 7.73 -11.70
C LEU A 50 5.64 8.89 -10.82
N PRO A 51 5.58 10.17 -11.24
CA PRO A 51 6.03 11.27 -10.37
C PRO A 51 5.21 11.36 -9.07
N LEU A 52 3.89 11.23 -9.19
CA LEU A 52 3.01 11.27 -8.01
C LEU A 52 3.13 10.00 -7.16
N TYR A 53 3.40 8.86 -7.79
CA TYR A 53 3.68 7.59 -7.11
C TYR A 53 4.93 7.69 -6.24
N LEU A 54 6.03 8.22 -6.80
CA LEU A 54 7.28 8.42 -6.07
C LEU A 54 7.13 9.45 -4.95
N PHE A 55 6.35 10.51 -5.18
CA PHE A 55 6.00 11.46 -4.13
C PHE A 55 5.23 10.78 -3.00
N ALA A 56 4.21 9.97 -3.31
CA ALA A 56 3.46 9.21 -2.31
C ALA A 56 4.35 8.21 -1.55
N LEU A 57 5.33 7.59 -2.22
CA LEU A 57 6.32 6.74 -1.57
C LEU A 57 7.23 7.54 -0.62
N GLY A 58 7.60 8.77 -0.97
CA GLY A 58 8.27 9.70 -0.05
C GLY A 58 7.43 10.00 1.19
N VAL A 59 6.13 10.27 1.01
CA VAL A 59 5.19 10.45 2.13
C VAL A 59 5.07 9.17 2.96
N GLN A 60 5.16 7.99 2.34
CA GLN A 60 5.17 6.72 3.06
C GLN A 60 6.33 6.59 4.06
N PHE A 61 7.51 7.10 3.71
CA PHE A 61 8.62 7.13 4.65
C PHE A 61 8.37 8.10 5.81
N LEU A 62 7.76 9.26 5.54
CA LEU A 62 7.40 10.22 6.59
C LEU A 62 6.32 9.65 7.52
N HIS A 63 5.33 8.97 6.96
CA HIS A 63 4.26 8.35 7.71
C HIS A 63 4.77 7.23 8.62
N PHE A 64 5.60 6.34 8.08
CA PHE A 64 6.29 5.33 8.88
C PHE A 64 7.11 5.94 10.02
N THR A 65 7.76 7.08 9.76
CA THR A 65 8.53 7.81 10.77
C THR A 65 7.61 8.36 11.87
N GLU A 66 6.45 8.93 11.51
CA GLU A 66 5.46 9.38 12.49
C GLU A 66 4.93 8.22 13.33
N GLU A 67 4.53 7.11 12.69
CA GLU A 67 4.07 5.90 13.38
C GLU A 67 5.10 5.37 14.38
N TYR A 68 6.39 5.35 13.98
CA TYR A 68 7.49 4.93 14.83
C TYR A 68 7.64 5.86 16.05
N LEU A 69 7.70 7.17 15.81
CA LEU A 69 7.94 8.16 16.86
C LEU A 69 6.76 8.31 17.83
N THR A 70 5.54 8.02 17.37
CA THR A 70 4.32 8.21 18.16
C THR A 70 3.74 6.92 18.73
N GLY A 71 4.46 5.80 18.61
CA GLY A 71 4.14 4.58 19.36
C GLY A 71 3.10 3.69 18.71
N PHE A 72 2.94 3.72 17.39
CA PHE A 72 1.98 2.87 16.67
C PHE A 72 2.10 1.38 17.02
N VAL A 73 3.33 0.90 17.23
CA VAL A 73 3.61 -0.50 17.60
C VAL A 73 3.06 -0.91 18.97
N ILE A 74 2.68 0.07 19.80
CA ILE A 74 2.05 -0.12 21.11
C ILE A 74 0.55 0.15 21.00
N GLU A 75 0.17 1.30 20.42
CA GLU A 75 -1.21 1.79 20.40
C GLU A 75 -2.12 0.92 19.52
N LEU A 76 -1.67 0.48 18.33
CA LEU A 76 -2.52 -0.33 17.46
C LEU A 76 -2.87 -1.70 18.10
N PRO A 77 -1.91 -2.50 18.61
CA PRO A 77 -2.23 -3.74 19.31
C PRO A 77 -3.12 -3.55 20.54
N ALA A 78 -2.94 -2.45 21.29
CA ALA A 78 -3.71 -2.15 22.49
C ALA A 78 -5.22 -2.04 22.21
N LEU A 79 -5.62 -1.51 21.04
CA LEU A 79 -7.02 -1.47 20.60
C LEU A 79 -7.68 -2.85 20.51
N PHE A 80 -6.88 -3.91 20.36
CA PHE A 80 -7.34 -5.30 20.25
C PHE A 80 -6.96 -6.15 21.48
N ASN A 81 -6.54 -5.52 22.58
CA ASN A 81 -6.01 -6.19 23.77
C ASN A 81 -4.86 -7.15 23.45
N GLN A 82 -4.01 -6.79 22.49
CA GLN A 82 -2.83 -7.57 22.08
C GLN A 82 -1.55 -6.96 22.64
N PRO A 83 -0.49 -7.75 22.86
CA PRO A 83 0.81 -7.23 23.24
C PRO A 83 1.40 -6.35 22.12
N PRO A 84 2.28 -5.38 22.46
CA PRO A 84 2.98 -4.57 21.48
C PRO A 84 3.71 -5.41 20.43
N TYR A 85 3.80 -4.90 19.20
CA TYR A 85 4.57 -5.55 18.17
C TYR A 85 6.08 -5.45 18.48
N PRO A 86 6.86 -6.52 18.22
CA PRO A 86 8.33 -6.42 18.25
C PRO A 86 8.80 -5.37 17.23
N THR A 87 9.54 -4.36 17.70
CA THR A 87 9.93 -3.19 16.91
C THR A 87 10.84 -3.57 15.74
N ASP A 88 11.75 -4.52 15.96
CA ASP A 88 12.65 -5.08 14.96
C ASP A 88 11.88 -5.76 13.81
N ILE A 89 10.89 -6.58 14.14
CA ILE A 89 10.05 -7.25 13.14
C ILE A 89 9.20 -6.23 12.37
N TRP A 90 8.60 -5.27 13.06
CA TRP A 90 7.81 -4.21 12.41
C TRP A 90 8.65 -3.34 11.47
N LEU A 91 9.88 -3.00 11.88
CA LEU A 91 10.83 -2.26 11.05
C LEU A 91 11.21 -3.06 9.79
N VAL A 92 11.68 -4.30 9.96
CA VAL A 92 12.10 -5.16 8.83
C VAL A 92 10.94 -5.37 7.85
N PHE A 93 9.74 -5.64 8.37
CA PHE A 93 8.55 -5.83 7.55
C PHE A 93 8.26 -4.61 6.67
N ASN A 94 8.27 -3.41 7.25
CA ASN A 94 8.02 -2.18 6.51
C ASN A 94 9.14 -1.87 5.51
N MET A 95 10.41 -2.06 5.87
CA MET A 95 11.53 -1.86 4.94
C MET A 95 11.45 -2.79 3.73
N VAL A 96 11.07 -4.06 3.93
CA VAL A 96 10.84 -5.01 2.83
C VAL A 96 9.65 -4.57 1.97
N ALA A 97 8.54 -4.15 2.59
CA ALA A 97 7.38 -3.65 1.86
C ALA A 97 7.75 -2.42 0.99
N TYR A 98 8.51 -1.48 1.53
CA TYR A 98 8.92 -0.28 0.80
C TYR A 98 9.88 -0.58 -0.34
N PHE A 99 10.80 -1.53 -0.14
CA PHE A 99 11.63 -2.03 -1.24
C PHE A 99 10.76 -2.61 -2.38
N ILE A 100 9.75 -3.41 -2.04
CA ILE A 100 8.79 -3.93 -3.03
C ILE A 100 8.02 -2.78 -3.73
N PHE A 101 7.62 -1.74 -3.00
CA PHE A 101 6.95 -0.58 -3.60
C PHE A 101 7.88 0.25 -4.50
N ILE A 102 9.18 0.33 -4.21
CA ILE A 102 10.19 0.89 -5.13
C ILE A 102 10.21 0.06 -6.42
N LEU A 103 10.26 -1.27 -6.32
CA LEU A 103 10.17 -2.16 -7.49
C LEU A 103 8.85 -1.95 -8.26
N GLY A 104 7.75 -1.67 -7.57
CA GLY A 104 6.47 -1.28 -8.19
C GLY A 104 6.56 0.00 -9.02
N GLY A 105 7.34 0.99 -8.58
CA GLY A 105 7.65 2.18 -9.38
C GLY A 105 8.44 1.86 -10.64
N ILE A 106 9.40 0.93 -10.55
CA ILE A 106 10.17 0.45 -11.71
C ILE A 106 9.24 -0.29 -12.70
N THR A 107 8.29 -1.09 -12.20
CA THR A 107 7.35 -1.82 -13.07
C THR A 107 6.40 -0.88 -13.79
N LEU A 108 5.98 0.23 -13.16
CA LEU A 108 5.31 1.34 -13.83
C LEU A 108 6.19 1.91 -14.94
N PHE A 109 7.44 2.28 -14.63
CA PHE A 109 8.37 2.85 -15.62
C PHE A 109 8.53 1.96 -16.86
N TRP A 110 8.66 0.64 -16.67
CA TRP A 110 8.87 -0.34 -17.74
C TRP A 110 7.56 -0.83 -18.40
N ARG A 111 6.41 -0.33 -17.95
CA ARG A 111 5.08 -0.69 -18.46
C ARG A 111 4.81 -2.20 -18.39
N SER A 112 5.27 -2.84 -17.32
CA SER A 112 5.12 -4.29 -17.15
C SER A 112 3.76 -4.65 -16.56
N GLY A 113 2.80 -5.04 -17.42
CA GLY A 113 1.43 -5.35 -17.02
C GLY A 113 1.32 -6.46 -15.97
N SER A 114 2.19 -7.48 -16.02
CA SER A 114 2.18 -8.61 -15.08
C SER A 114 2.49 -8.22 -13.63
N PHE A 115 3.20 -7.11 -13.43
CA PHE A 115 3.63 -6.63 -12.11
C PHE A 115 2.91 -5.35 -11.68
N LEU A 116 1.86 -4.94 -12.41
CA LEU A 116 1.07 -3.75 -12.10
C LEU A 116 0.31 -3.88 -10.77
N ILE A 117 0.12 -5.10 -10.27
CA ILE A 117 -0.48 -5.35 -8.95
C ILE A 117 0.31 -4.69 -7.81
N ILE A 118 1.64 -4.60 -7.92
CA ILE A 118 2.49 -4.03 -6.86
C ILE A 118 2.20 -2.54 -6.65
N PRO A 119 2.33 -1.68 -7.68
CA PRO A 119 2.02 -0.26 -7.52
C PRO A 119 0.53 -0.01 -7.24
N VAL A 120 -0.38 -0.85 -7.77
CA VAL A 120 -1.82 -0.74 -7.47
C VAL A 120 -2.11 -1.08 -6.01
N PHE A 121 -1.48 -2.12 -5.46
CA PHE A 121 -1.60 -2.46 -4.04
C PHE A 121 -1.09 -1.34 -3.16
N PHE A 122 0.06 -0.75 -3.49
CA PHE A 122 0.57 0.41 -2.76
C PHE A 122 -0.43 1.57 -2.79
N ILE A 123 -0.97 1.92 -3.96
CA ILE A 123 -1.92 3.04 -4.10
C ILE A 123 -3.22 2.78 -3.32
N LEU A 124 -3.79 1.58 -3.43
CA LEU A 124 -5.06 1.26 -2.79
C LEU A 124 -4.88 1.04 -1.28
N PHE A 125 -3.94 0.19 -0.87
CA PHE A 125 -3.80 -0.23 0.52
C PHE A 125 -2.72 0.53 1.27
N GLY A 126 -1.54 0.70 0.68
CA GLY A 126 -0.46 1.46 1.31
C GLY A 126 -0.82 2.94 1.54
N ILE A 127 -1.62 3.52 0.64
CA ILE A 127 -2.03 4.93 0.69
C ILE A 127 -3.51 5.06 1.05
N MET A 128 -4.44 4.74 0.15
CA MET A 128 -5.85 5.13 0.31
C MET A 128 -6.53 4.51 1.54
N PHE A 129 -6.51 3.18 1.67
CA PHE A 129 -7.13 2.51 2.82
C PHE A 129 -6.36 2.70 4.11
N ASN A 130 -5.02 2.84 4.05
CA ASN A 130 -4.23 3.23 5.21
C ASN A 130 -4.69 4.60 5.74
N GLY A 131 -4.78 5.63 4.88
CA GLY A 131 -5.26 6.95 5.27
C GLY A 131 -6.64 6.93 5.93
N LEU A 132 -7.56 6.13 5.36
CA LEU A 132 -8.90 5.93 5.93
C LEU A 132 -8.86 5.21 7.29
N ALA A 133 -7.96 4.23 7.46
CA ALA A 133 -7.81 3.51 8.70
C ALA A 133 -7.32 4.42 9.84
N HIS A 134 -6.29 5.25 9.61
CA HIS A 134 -5.82 6.19 10.63
C HIS A 134 -6.88 7.23 11.00
N LEU A 135 -7.62 7.75 10.01
CA LEU A 135 -8.74 8.64 10.27
C LEU A 135 -9.82 7.95 11.12
N GLY A 136 -10.25 6.75 10.71
CA GLY A 136 -11.27 5.98 11.42
C GLY A 136 -10.86 5.65 12.86
N THR A 137 -9.61 5.23 13.05
CA THR A 137 -9.07 4.92 14.37
C THR A 137 -8.97 6.18 15.24
N SER A 138 -8.51 7.31 14.70
CA SER A 138 -8.48 8.59 15.42
C SER A 138 -9.88 9.01 15.89
N LEU A 139 -10.89 8.88 15.03
CA LEU A 139 -12.29 9.13 15.39
C LEU A 139 -12.78 8.17 16.48
N TYR A 140 -12.41 6.89 16.38
CA TYR A 140 -12.78 5.86 17.36
C TYR A 140 -12.19 6.13 18.76
N VAL A 141 -10.92 6.52 18.84
CA VAL A 141 -10.25 6.84 20.12
C VAL A 141 -10.60 8.24 20.63
N GLY A 142 -11.27 9.06 19.82
CA GLY A 142 -11.66 10.43 20.17
C GLY A 142 -10.48 11.41 20.27
N GLY A 143 -9.38 11.14 19.55
CA GLY A 143 -8.15 11.91 19.67
C GLY A 143 -7.11 11.57 18.62
N TYR A 144 -5.89 12.07 18.80
CA TYR A 144 -4.77 11.73 17.92
C TYR A 144 -4.47 10.22 18.01
N PHE A 145 -4.25 9.60 16.85
CA PHE A 145 -3.75 8.23 16.74
C PHE A 145 -2.43 8.25 15.94
N PRO A 146 -1.43 7.42 16.30
CA PRO A 146 -0.12 7.43 15.65
C PRO A 146 -0.21 7.36 14.11
N GLY A 147 0.45 8.28 13.41
CA GLY A 147 0.45 8.36 11.94
C GLY A 147 -0.67 9.21 11.33
N LEU A 148 -1.55 9.81 12.14
CA LEU A 148 -2.72 10.56 11.65
C LEU A 148 -2.33 11.75 10.77
N TYR A 149 -1.32 12.53 11.13
CA TYR A 149 -1.04 13.79 10.42
C TYR A 149 -0.57 13.53 8.99
N THR A 150 0.37 12.61 8.81
CA THR A 150 0.83 12.20 7.48
C THR A 150 -0.25 11.39 6.73
N ALA A 151 -1.09 10.62 7.43
CA ALA A 151 -2.19 9.89 6.80
C ALA A 151 -3.23 10.81 6.13
N MET A 152 -3.39 12.06 6.59
CA MET A 152 -4.27 13.02 5.90
C MET A 152 -3.77 13.34 4.49
N ILE A 153 -2.46 13.30 4.26
CA ILE A 153 -1.87 13.49 2.93
C ILE A 153 -2.30 12.32 2.02
N TYR A 154 -2.41 11.11 2.54
CA TYR A 154 -2.89 9.95 1.78
C TYR A 154 -4.33 10.09 1.30
N LEU A 155 -5.20 10.72 2.08
CA LEU A 155 -6.59 10.94 1.69
C LEU A 155 -6.71 11.87 0.47
N VAL A 156 -5.69 12.68 0.20
CA VAL A 156 -5.57 13.48 -1.02
C VAL A 156 -4.86 12.69 -2.12
N LEU A 157 -3.72 12.07 -1.81
CA LEU A 157 -2.90 11.37 -2.81
C LEU A 157 -3.56 10.11 -3.37
N GLY A 158 -4.29 9.36 -2.54
CA GLY A 158 -4.98 8.13 -2.92
C GLY A 158 -5.96 8.34 -4.08
N PRO A 159 -6.97 9.21 -3.95
CA PRO A 159 -7.92 9.50 -5.02
C PRO A 159 -7.26 10.07 -6.27
N LEU A 160 -6.25 10.94 -6.11
CA LEU A 160 -5.50 11.49 -7.24
C LEU A 160 -4.75 10.40 -8.02
N LEU A 161 -4.05 9.51 -7.32
CA LEU A 161 -3.32 8.40 -7.94
C LEU A 161 -4.25 7.40 -8.62
N ILE A 162 -5.36 7.05 -7.97
CA ILE A 162 -6.41 6.19 -8.55
C ILE A 162 -6.98 6.84 -9.83
N GLY A 163 -7.29 8.14 -9.77
CA GLY A 163 -7.75 8.90 -10.93
C GLY A 163 -6.73 8.89 -12.07
N ARG A 164 -5.44 9.14 -11.79
CA ARG A 164 -4.38 9.09 -12.81
C ARG A 164 -4.20 7.70 -13.39
N LEU A 165 -4.25 6.67 -12.56
CA LEU A 165 -4.20 5.28 -12.97
C LEU A 165 -5.31 4.96 -13.99
N LEU A 166 -6.54 5.38 -13.72
CA LEU A 166 -7.71 5.11 -14.57
C LEU A 166 -7.75 6.00 -15.82
N ASN A 167 -7.30 7.25 -15.74
CA ASN A 167 -7.40 8.19 -16.85
C ASN A 167 -6.23 8.11 -17.84
N SER A 168 -5.08 7.57 -17.41
CA SER A 168 -3.88 7.48 -18.26
C SER A 168 -3.67 6.13 -18.93
N ARG A 169 -4.68 5.25 -18.92
CA ARG A 169 -4.60 3.90 -19.49
C ARG A 169 -4.39 3.95 -21.00
N LYS A 170 -3.26 3.43 -21.47
CA LYS A 170 -2.96 3.27 -22.90
C LYS A 170 -2.93 1.79 -23.27
N HIS A 171 -3.33 1.47 -24.50
CA HIS A 171 -3.18 0.12 -25.04
C HIS A 171 -1.70 -0.21 -25.17
N VAL A 172 -1.29 -1.40 -24.73
CA VAL A 172 0.06 -1.91 -25.02
C VAL A 172 -0.01 -2.54 -26.42
N PRO A 173 0.73 -2.03 -27.42
CA PRO A 173 0.82 -2.71 -28.69
C PRO A 173 1.35 -4.13 -28.46
N GLY A 174 0.64 -5.13 -28.97
CA GLY A 174 1.12 -6.51 -28.92
C GLY A 174 2.50 -6.57 -29.57
N LYS A 175 3.45 -7.26 -28.93
CA LYS A 175 4.67 -7.69 -29.63
C LYS A 175 4.21 -8.67 -30.71
N GLY A 176 4.16 -8.19 -31.96
CA GLY A 176 4.10 -9.05 -33.15
C GLY A 176 5.37 -9.85 -33.29
#